data_AF-A0A1X0QFI8-F1
#
_entry.id   AF-A0A1X0QFI8-F1
#
_cell.length_a   1.000
_cell.length_b   1.000
_cell.length_c   1.000
_cell.angle_alpha   90.00
_cell.angle_beta   90.00
_cell.angle_gamma   90.00
#
_symmetry.space_group_name_H-M   'P 1'
#
loop_
_entity.id
_entity.type
_entity.pdbx_description
1 polymer ?
#
loop_
_entity_poly.entity_id
_entity_poly.type
_entity_poly.pdbx_seq_one_letter_code
_entity_poly.pdbx_strand_id
1 'polypeptide(L)'
;MIIGNHEDGNLNIKLNIDERCVDALLGLLKLKSMKNANTNRPKYTRKTDLQKRVLDRVFKIIQRPNNELKENLSLILSLDPKIIQIYFQNRRTFHRRINGEIENQAVKLSSYDLLIIYYEERAKN
;
A
#
# COMPACT_ATOMS: atom_id res chain seq x y z
N MET A 1 -17.75 -15.24 -21.53
CA MET A 1 -18.47 -16.53 -21.49
C MET A 1 -18.30 -17.10 -20.10
N ILE A 2 -19.33 -17.01 -19.27
CA ILE A 2 -19.34 -17.50 -17.88
C ILE A 2 -19.73 -18.97 -17.95
N ILE A 3 -18.93 -19.87 -17.36
CA ILE A 3 -19.40 -21.20 -16.98
C ILE A 3 -19.39 -21.20 -15.45
N GLY A 4 -20.56 -20.94 -14.86
CA GLY A 4 -20.77 -20.99 -13.43
C GLY A 4 -21.25 -22.38 -13.04
N ASN A 5 -20.49 -23.08 -12.20
CA ASN A 5 -21.00 -24.22 -11.45
C ASN A 5 -21.44 -23.73 -10.08
N HIS A 6 -22.68 -24.08 -9.77
CA HIS A 6 -23.40 -23.78 -8.54
C HIS A 6 -23.13 -24.91 -7.56
N GLU A 7 -22.27 -24.70 -6.56
CA GLU A 7 -22.25 -25.53 -5.35
C GLU A 7 -22.10 -24.63 -4.10
N ASP A 8 -23.11 -24.77 -3.25
CA ASP A 8 -23.13 -24.61 -1.81
C ASP A 8 -22.85 -23.22 -1.18
N GLY A 9 -23.94 -22.54 -0.82
CA GLY A 9 -24.33 -22.35 0.59
C GLY A 9 -23.47 -21.48 1.50
N ASN A 10 -22.31 -21.01 1.05
CA ASN A 10 -21.54 -19.96 1.68
C ASN A 10 -21.35 -18.88 0.64
N LEU A 11 -21.90 -17.70 0.90
CA LEU A 11 -21.58 -16.49 0.16
C LEU A 11 -20.13 -16.05 0.48
N ASN A 12 -19.16 -16.94 0.29
CA ASN A 12 -17.78 -16.61 0.03
C ASN A 12 -17.73 -16.04 -1.40
N ILE A 13 -18.41 -14.91 -1.60
CA ILE A 13 -17.99 -13.97 -2.63
C ILE A 13 -16.64 -13.45 -2.13
N LYS A 14 -15.59 -14.25 -2.33
CA LYS A 14 -14.26 -13.69 -2.56
C LYS A 14 -14.49 -12.84 -3.79
N LEU A 15 -14.80 -11.56 -3.59
CA LEU A 15 -14.88 -10.59 -4.68
C LEU A 15 -13.58 -10.80 -5.44
N ASN A 16 -13.68 -11.42 -6.61
CA ASN A 16 -12.56 -11.64 -7.50
C ASN A 16 -12.28 -10.27 -8.12
N ILE A 17 -11.79 -9.35 -7.28
CA ILE A 17 -11.45 -8.00 -7.71
C ILE A 17 -10.24 -8.21 -8.60
N ASP A 18 -10.48 -8.09 -9.90
CA ASP A 18 -9.47 -8.12 -10.93
C ASP A 18 -8.38 -7.07 -10.60
N GLU A 19 -7.12 -7.46 -10.68
CA GLU A 19 -5.97 -6.57 -10.48
C GLU A 19 -6.10 -5.29 -11.31
N ARG A 20 -6.63 -5.41 -12.53
CA ARG A 20 -6.90 -4.29 -13.43
C ARG A 20 -7.94 -3.32 -12.88
N CYS A 21 -8.95 -3.82 -12.16
CA CYS A 21 -9.93 -2.97 -11.49
C CYS A 21 -9.29 -2.18 -10.34
N VAL A 22 -8.35 -2.80 -9.62
CA VAL A 22 -7.60 -2.10 -8.57
C VAL A 22 -6.70 -1.01 -9.15
N ASP A 23 -5.98 -1.31 -10.23
CA ASP A 23 -5.14 -0.32 -10.90
C ASP A 23 -5.97 0.84 -11.44
N ALA A 24 -7.12 0.55 -12.04
CA ALA A 24 -8.08 1.56 -12.48
C ALA A 24 -8.56 2.43 -11.29
N LEU A 25 -8.88 1.81 -10.16
CA LEU A 25 -9.29 2.52 -8.94
C LEU A 25 -8.18 3.45 -8.43
N LEU A 26 -6.94 2.97 -8.35
CA LEU A 26 -5.79 3.80 -7.96
C LEU A 26 -5.55 4.94 -8.94
N GLY A 27 -5.71 4.69 -10.24
CA GLY A 27 -5.67 5.72 -11.29
C GLY A 27 -6.72 6.80 -11.07
N LEU A 28 -7.98 6.43 -10.80
CA LEU A 28 -9.04 7.37 -10.47
C LEU A 28 -8.73 8.17 -9.19
N LEU A 29 -8.15 7.52 -8.17
CA LEU A 29 -7.74 8.18 -6.93
C LEU A 29 -6.62 9.20 -7.18
N LYS A 30 -5.65 8.86 -8.05
CA LYS A 30 -4.59 9.77 -8.48
C LYS A 30 -5.16 11.00 -9.18
N LEU A 31 -6.09 10.81 -10.12
CA LEU A 31 -6.76 11.92 -10.82
C LEU A 31 -7.52 12.83 -9.83
N LYS A 32 -8.26 12.24 -8.89
CA LYS A 32 -8.94 13.00 -7.83
C LYS A 32 -7.95 13.79 -6.98
N SER A 33 -6.83 13.17 -6.61
CA SER A 33 -5.80 13.85 -5.82
C SER A 33 -5.10 14.96 -6.59
N MET A 34 -4.91 14.85 -7.91
CA MET A 34 -4.28 15.89 -8.73
C MET A 34 -5.16 17.14 -8.82
N LYS A 35 -6.48 16.97 -8.93
CA LYS A 35 -7.43 18.11 -8.86
C LYS A 35 -7.33 18.86 -7.52
N ASN A 36 -6.96 18.15 -6.46
CA ASN A 36 -6.78 18.68 -5.12
C ASN A 36 -5.30 19.02 -4.81
N ALA A 37 -4.39 19.03 -5.79
CA ALA A 37 -2.96 19.25 -5.53
C ALA A 37 -2.65 20.64 -4.93
N ASN A 38 -3.57 21.59 -5.08
CA ASN A 38 -3.47 22.92 -4.46
C ASN A 38 -3.96 22.98 -3.00
N THR A 39 -4.52 21.91 -2.44
CA THR A 39 -4.92 21.86 -1.02
C THR A 39 -3.88 21.07 -0.21
N ASN A 40 -2.96 21.82 0.40
CA ASN A 40 -2.07 21.46 1.51
C ASN A 40 -2.09 19.98 1.94
N ARG A 41 -1.33 19.12 1.25
CA ARG A 41 -0.86 17.89 1.88
C ARG A 41 0.08 18.31 3.01
N PRO A 42 -0.25 18.03 4.28
CA PRO A 42 0.53 18.55 5.40
C PRO A 42 1.97 18.02 5.35
N LYS A 43 2.94 18.94 5.24
CA LYS A 43 4.38 18.65 5.13
C LYS A 43 4.95 17.88 6.32
N TYR A 44 4.30 17.99 7.48
CA TYR A 44 4.62 17.26 8.70
C TYR A 44 3.33 16.76 9.33
N THR A 45 3.17 15.43 9.38
CA THR A 45 2.09 14.80 10.14
C THR A 45 2.64 13.67 10.99
N ARG A 46 2.17 13.65 12.24
CA ARG A 46 2.26 12.44 13.06
C ARG A 46 1.42 11.37 12.35
N LYS A 47 2.07 10.29 11.92
CA LYS A 47 1.39 9.16 11.28
C LYS A 47 0.43 8.52 12.29
N THR A 48 -0.77 8.17 11.82
CA THR A 48 -1.74 7.38 12.59
C THR A 48 -1.21 5.96 12.80
N ASP A 49 -1.77 5.23 13.76
CA ASP A 49 -1.30 3.86 14.02
C ASP A 49 -1.60 2.92 12.86
N LEU A 50 -2.74 3.10 12.17
CA LEU A 50 -3.03 2.39 10.92
C LEU A 50 -1.94 2.64 9.86
N GLN A 51 -1.56 3.91 9.64
CA GLN A 51 -0.52 4.24 8.67
C GLN A 51 0.82 3.58 9.01
N LYS A 52 1.21 3.56 10.29
CA LYS A 52 2.44 2.88 10.74
C LYS A 52 2.37 1.37 10.50
N ARG A 53 1.27 0.72 10.89
CA ARG A 53 1.10 -0.74 10.74
C ARG A 53 1.17 -1.17 9.29
N VAL A 54 0.49 -0.45 8.38
CA VAL A 54 0.56 -0.71 6.93
C VAL A 54 1.99 -0.53 6.41
N LEU A 55 2.66 0.58 6.76
CA LEU A 55 4.02 0.84 6.33
C LEU A 55 5.02 -0.22 6.85
N ASP A 56 4.88 -0.67 8.10
CA ASP A 56 5.69 -1.73 8.67
C ASP A 56 5.41 -3.09 8.02
N ARG A 57 4.14 -3.41 7.72
CA ARG A 57 3.78 -4.65 7.03
C ARG A 57 4.36 -4.70 5.62
N VAL A 58 4.27 -3.60 4.87
CA VAL A 58 4.90 -3.47 3.56
C VAL A 58 6.42 -3.54 3.66
N PHE A 59 7.05 -2.87 4.64
CA PHE A 59 8.50 -2.90 4.81
C PHE A 59 9.05 -4.32 5.03
N LYS A 60 8.31 -5.18 5.74
CA LYS A 60 8.68 -6.60 5.92
C LYS A 60 8.72 -7.39 4.62
N ILE A 61 7.98 -6.95 3.60
CA ILE A 61 7.89 -7.61 2.28
C ILE A 61 8.88 -6.98 1.29
N ILE A 62 8.95 -5.64 1.28
CA ILE A 62 9.78 -4.87 0.36
C ILE A 62 10.42 -3.67 1.06
N GLN A 63 11.75 -3.69 1.18
CA GLN A 63 12.49 -2.65 1.91
C GLN A 63 12.93 -1.47 1.01
N ARG A 64 12.93 -1.69 -0.31
CA ARG A 64 13.30 -0.71 -1.35
C ARG A 64 12.15 -0.56 -2.37
N PRO A 65 11.07 0.16 -2.01
CA PRO A 65 9.93 0.33 -2.90
C PRO A 65 10.31 1.16 -4.14
N ASN A 66 9.81 0.75 -5.30
CA ASN A 66 9.95 1.51 -6.55
C ASN A 66 9.06 2.78 -6.51
N ASN A 67 9.13 3.61 -7.55
CA ASN A 67 8.37 4.87 -7.59
C ASN A 67 6.86 4.65 -7.58
N GLU A 68 6.38 3.69 -8.37
CA GLU A 68 4.97 3.33 -8.44
C GLU A 68 4.38 2.90 -7.09
N LEU A 69 5.05 2.00 -6.37
CA LEU A 69 4.60 1.55 -5.06
C LEU A 69 4.58 2.69 -4.04
N LYS A 70 5.56 3.61 -4.09
CA LYS A 70 5.55 4.80 -3.24
C LYS A 70 4.35 5.71 -3.54
N GLU A 71 3.99 5.88 -4.80
CA GLU A 71 2.81 6.65 -5.21
C GLU A 71 1.52 5.99 -4.72
N ASN A 72 1.36 4.68 -4.95
CA ASN A 72 0.19 3.91 -4.51
C ASN A 72 0.02 3.95 -2.98
N LEU A 73 1.12 3.81 -2.22
CA LEU A 73 1.13 4.01 -0.77
C LEU A 73 0.70 5.43 -0.37
N SER A 74 1.19 6.44 -1.07
CA SER A 74 0.81 7.84 -0.83
C SER A 74 -0.69 8.06 -1.03
N LEU A 75 -1.27 7.44 -2.07
CA LEU A 75 -2.70 7.51 -2.38
C LEU A 75 -3.54 6.84 -1.29
N ILE A 76 -3.23 5.59 -0.95
CA ILE A 76 -4.01 4.80 0.02
C ILE A 76 -3.89 5.38 1.44
N LEU A 77 -2.70 5.82 1.84
CA LEU A 77 -2.46 6.36 3.19
C LEU A 77 -2.73 7.86 3.30
N SER A 78 -3.04 8.53 2.19
CA SER A 78 -3.18 9.98 2.11
C SER A 78 -1.96 10.72 2.69
N LEU A 79 -0.76 10.27 2.31
CA LEU A 79 0.53 10.86 2.72
C LEU A 79 1.26 11.43 1.50
N ASP A 80 2.13 12.40 1.72
CA ASP A 80 3.02 12.88 0.65
C ASP A 80 4.03 11.76 0.27
N PRO A 81 4.30 11.52 -1.04
CA PRO A 81 5.29 10.53 -1.47
C PRO A 81 6.67 10.70 -0.83
N LYS A 82 7.09 11.92 -0.50
CA LYS A 82 8.34 12.21 0.22
C LYS A 82 8.30 11.64 1.63
N ILE A 83 7.14 11.68 2.31
CA ILE A 83 6.98 11.07 3.64
C ILE A 83 7.12 9.55 3.57
N ILE A 84 6.57 8.92 2.52
CA ILE A 84 6.77 7.49 2.25
C ILE A 84 8.25 7.20 2.04
N GLN A 85 8.93 7.93 1.15
CA GLN A 85 10.36 7.75 0.89
C GLN A 85 11.21 7.85 2.17
N ILE A 86 10.99 8.91 2.96
CA ILE A 86 11.70 9.16 4.23
C ILE A 86 11.43 8.02 5.22
N TYR A 87 10.19 7.52 5.29
CA TYR A 87 9.87 6.37 6.16
C TYR A 87 10.76 5.17 5.85
N PHE A 88 10.81 4.74 4.58
CA PHE A 88 11.59 3.56 4.19
C PHE A 88 13.10 3.80 4.36
N GLN A 89 13.59 5.02 4.10
CA GLN A 89 15.00 5.38 4.37
C GLN A 89 15.33 5.25 5.87
N ASN A 90 14.51 5.83 6.74
CA ASN A 90 14.69 5.77 8.19
C ASN A 90 14.60 4.33 8.69
N ARG A 91 13.63 3.55 8.19
CA ARG A 91 13.42 2.17 8.60
C ARG A 91 14.59 1.27 8.20
N ARG A 92 15.15 1.45 6.99
CA ARG A 92 16.39 0.76 6.57
C ARG A 92 17.60 1.14 7.41
N THR A 93 17.77 2.43 7.71
CA THR A 93 18.88 2.89 8.55
C THR A 93 18.80 2.29 9.95
N PHE A 94 17.60 2.24 10.53
CA PHE A 94 17.37 1.55 11.80
C PHE A 94 17.67 0.05 11.69
N HIS A 95 17.14 -0.63 10.68
CA HIS A 95 17.37 -2.07 10.48
C HIS A 95 18.86 -2.39 10.34
N ARG A 96 19.60 -1.58 9.58
CA ARG A 96 21.05 -1.76 9.40
C ARG A 96 21.83 -1.65 10.71
N ARG A 97 21.40 -0.75 11.60
CA ARG A 97 22.04 -0.56 12.91
C ARG A 97 21.84 -1.73 13.86
N ILE A 98 20.71 -2.44 13.76
CA ILE A 98 20.37 -3.53 14.70
C ILE A 98 20.68 -4.91 14.13
N ASN A 99 20.40 -5.14 12.84
CA ASN A 99 20.38 -6.47 12.23
C ASN A 99 21.45 -6.67 11.14
N GLY A 100 22.25 -5.65 10.82
CA GLY A 100 23.24 -5.74 9.74
C GLY A 100 22.66 -5.48 8.34
N GLU A 101 23.33 -5.97 7.30
CA GLU A 101 22.99 -5.65 5.91
C GLU A 101 21.59 -6.13 5.49
N ILE A 102 21.03 -5.43 4.51
CA ILE A 102 19.70 -5.72 3.96
C ILE A 102 19.90 -6.44 2.63
N GLU A 103 19.53 -7.72 2.60
CA GLU A 103 19.45 -8.49 1.36
C GLU A 103 18.49 -7.85 0.36
N ASN A 104 18.89 -7.80 -0.91
CA ASN A 104 18.02 -7.34 -1.98
C ASN A 104 17.03 -8.46 -2.34
N GLN A 105 15.83 -8.39 -1.76
CA GLN A 105 14.71 -9.21 -2.20
C GLN A 105 13.97 -8.46 -3.32
N ALA A 106 13.98 -9.04 -4.53
CA ALA A 106 13.26 -8.55 -5.69
C ALA A 106 11.78 -8.96 -5.65
N VAL A 107 11.10 -8.68 -4.54
CA VAL A 107 9.67 -8.94 -4.39
C VAL A 107 8.90 -7.80 -5.04
N LYS A 108 8.06 -8.09 -6.03
CA LYS A 108 7.08 -7.14 -6.53
C LYS A 108 5.82 -7.25 -5.68
N LEU A 109 5.25 -6.10 -5.35
CA LEU A 109 4.00 -6.01 -4.60
C LEU A 109 2.97 -5.36 -5.52
N SER A 110 1.91 -6.09 -5.85
CA SER A 110 0.86 -5.60 -6.75
C SER A 110 -0.02 -4.56 -6.06
N SER A 111 -0.77 -3.79 -6.85
CA SER A 111 -1.78 -2.87 -6.33
C SER A 111 -2.84 -3.60 -5.51
N TYR A 112 -3.20 -4.83 -5.91
CA TYR A 112 -4.13 -5.68 -5.17
C TYR A 112 -3.56 -6.06 -3.79
N ASP A 113 -2.31 -6.54 -3.73
CA ASP A 113 -1.65 -6.91 -2.47
C ASP A 113 -1.63 -5.72 -1.50
N LEU A 114 -1.38 -4.52 -2.02
CA LEU A 114 -1.34 -3.31 -1.21
C LEU A 114 -2.70 -2.97 -0.59
N LEU A 115 -3.78 -3.10 -1.35
CA LEU A 115 -5.14 -2.92 -0.82
C LEU A 115 -5.47 -3.98 0.22
N ILE A 116 -5.13 -5.25 -0.03
CA ILE A 116 -5.35 -6.33 0.95
C ILE A 116 -4.63 -6.00 2.26
N ILE A 117 -3.34 -5.65 2.21
CA ILE A 117 -2.58 -5.25 3.41
C ILE A 117 -3.27 -4.09 4.13
N TYR A 118 -3.72 -3.07 3.39
CA TYR A 118 -4.42 -1.93 4.00
C TYR A 118 -5.69 -2.35 4.73
N TYR A 119 -6.55 -3.15 4.09
CA TYR A 119 -7.82 -3.58 4.67
C TYR A 119 -7.63 -4.53 5.85
N GLU A 120 -6.68 -5.46 5.76
CA GLU A 120 -6.32 -6.36 6.87
C GLU A 120 -5.83 -5.57 8.09
N GLU A 121 -4.93 -4.60 7.91
CA GLU A 121 -4.43 -3.77 9.02
C GLU A 121 -5.49 -2.82 9.58
N ARG A 122 -6.48 -2.44 8.76
CA ARG A 122 -7.65 -1.65 9.19
C ARG A 122 -8.63 -2.47 10.02
N ALA A 123 -8.84 -3.74 9.68
CA ALA A 123 -9.76 -4.65 10.36
C ALA A 123 -9.27 -5.10 11.75
N LYS A 124 -7.97 -4.95 12.04
CA LYS A 124 -7.37 -5.25 13.35
C LYS A 124 -7.65 -4.17 14.43
N ASN A 125 -8.49 -3.18 14.13
CA ASN A 125 -8.89 -2.14 15.08
C ASN A 125 -10.14 -2.52 15.84
#